data_AF-A0A934WRM1-F1
#
_entry.id   AF-A0A934WRM1-F1
#
_cell.length_a   1.000
_cell.length_b   1.000
_cell.length_c   1.000
_cell.angle_alpha   90.00
_cell.angle_beta   90.00
_cell.angle_gamma   90.00
#
_symmetry.space_group_name_H-M   'P 1'
#
loop_
_entity.id
_entity.type
_entity.pdbx_description
1 polymer ?
#
loop_
_entity_poly.entity_id
_entity_poly.type
_entity_poly.pdbx_seq_one_letter_code
_entity_poly.pdbx_strand_id
1 'polypeptide(L)' 'MTTDELKVVFEEQAQRCQEVLLQKGMEYTPDEADRFSSFKTAASLQHTSPANALLGMLSKHIVSL' A
#
# COMPACT_ATOMS: atom_id res chain seq x y z
N MET A 1 26.74 -16.59 5.85
CA MET A 1 26.08 -15.32 6.16
C MET A 1 26.67 -14.79 7.45
N THR A 2 27.58 -13.84 7.36
CA THR A 2 28.09 -13.08 8.50
C THR A 2 27.05 -12.04 8.94
N THR A 3 27.22 -11.46 10.13
CA THR A 3 26.34 -10.38 10.62
C THR A 3 26.34 -9.17 9.67
N ASP A 4 27.47 -8.89 9.03
CA ASP A 4 27.61 -7.77 8.10
C ASP A 4 26.89 -8.06 6.76
N GLU A 5 27.03 -9.28 6.23
CA GLU A 5 26.27 -9.72 5.06
C GLU A 5 24.74 -9.64 5.29
N LEU A 6 24.28 -10.02 6.48
CA LEU A 6 22.87 -9.90 6.84
C LEU A 6 22.39 -8.44 6.87
N LYS A 7 23.19 -7.53 7.44
CA LYS A 7 22.86 -6.10 7.49
C LYS A 7 22.68 -5.51 6.09
N VAL A 8 23.61 -5.80 5.19
CA VAL A 8 23.53 -5.32 3.81
C VAL A 8 22.25 -5.82 3.13
N VAL A 9 21.97 -7.12 3.23
CA VAL A 9 20.74 -7.69 2.63
C VAL A 9 19.49 -7.06 3.24
N PHE A 10 19.45 -6.85 4.55
CA PHE A 10 18.32 -6.22 5.22
C PHE A 10 18.10 -4.78 4.72
N GLU A 11 19.16 -3.98 4.66
CA GLU A 11 19.10 -2.59 4.19
C GLU A 11 18.62 -2.51 2.73
N GLU A 12 19.14 -3.37 1.86
CA GLU A 12 18.70 -3.47 0.46
C GLU A 12 17.22 -3.87 0.34
N GLN A 13 16.76 -4.86 1.12
CA GLN A 13 15.34 -5.25 1.08
C GLN A 13 14.43 -4.17 1.66
N ALA A 14 14.85 -3.49 2.73
CA ALA A 14 14.09 -2.39 3.31
C ALA A 14 13.96 -1.23 2.31
N GLN A 15 15.05 -0.86 1.65
CA GLN A 15 15.04 0.17 0.60
C GLN A 15 14.14 -0.23 -0.56
N ARG A 16 14.27 -1.47 -1.06
CA ARG A 16 13.41 -1.97 -2.14
C ARG A 16 11.93 -1.94 -1.77
N CYS A 17 11.58 -2.36 -0.55
CA CYS A 17 10.21 -2.28 -0.05
C CYS A 17 9.70 -0.84 -0.03
N GLN A 18 10.52 0.11 0.44
CA GLN A 18 10.18 1.53 0.44
C GLN A 18 9.93 2.06 -0.98
N GLU A 19 10.83 1.79 -1.92
CA GLU A 19 10.72 2.23 -3.32
C GLU A 19 9.44 1.68 -3.98
N VAL A 20 9.15 0.39 -3.77
CA VAL A 20 7.93 -0.24 -4.30
C VAL A 20 6.68 0.39 -3.69
N LEU A 21 6.66 0.61 -2.37
CA LEU A 21 5.50 1.22 -1.69
C LEU A 21 5.26 2.66 -2.16
N LEU A 22 6.32 3.43 -2.39
CA LEU A 22 6.21 4.80 -2.91
C LEU A 22 5.71 4.81 -4.36
N GLN A 23 6.31 4.00 -5.24
CA GLN A 23 5.85 3.89 -6.64
C GLN A 23 4.39 3.46 -6.72
N LYS A 24 4.00 2.43 -5.97
CA LYS A 24 2.60 1.97 -5.92
C LYS A 24 1.68 3.04 -5.33
N GLY A 25 2.14 3.78 -4.34
CA GLY A 25 1.42 4.94 -3.79
C GLY A 25 1.07 5.96 -4.88
N MET A 26 2.03 6.32 -5.73
CA MET A 26 1.81 7.27 -6.83
C MET A 26 0.89 6.70 -7.93
N GLU A 27 1.02 5.40 -8.24
CA GLU A 27 0.18 4.72 -9.23
C GLU A 27 -1.31 4.73 -8.83
N TYR A 28 -1.60 4.46 -7.55
CA TYR A 28 -2.97 4.37 -7.05
C TYR A 28 -3.53 5.71 -6.56
N THR A 29 -2.68 6.68 -6.27
CA THR A 29 -3.11 7.99 -5.76
C THR A 29 -2.15 9.07 -6.24
N PRO A 30 -2.40 9.64 -7.44
CA PRO A 30 -1.55 10.70 -8.00
C PRO A 30 -1.67 12.03 -7.25
N ASP A 31 -2.72 12.22 -6.44
CA ASP A 31 -2.87 13.36 -5.54
C ASP A 31 -2.22 13.06 -4.18
N GLU A 32 -1.01 13.58 -3.97
CA GLU A 32 -0.25 13.38 -2.72
C GLU A 32 -0.96 14.00 -1.49
N ALA A 33 -1.89 14.95 -1.68
CA ALA A 33 -2.58 15.60 -0.57
C ALA A 33 -3.60 14.70 0.13
N ASP A 34 -4.21 13.75 -0.61
CA ASP A 34 -5.20 12.82 -0.07
C ASP A 34 -5.00 11.40 -0.58
N ARG A 35 -4.12 10.66 0.09
CA ARG A 35 -3.83 9.24 -0.15
C ARG A 35 -5.03 8.31 0.00
N PHE A 36 -6.16 8.80 0.53
CA PHE A 36 -7.39 8.04 0.68
C PHE A 36 -8.50 8.45 -0.30
N SER A 37 -8.22 9.34 -1.24
CA SER A 37 -9.18 9.83 -2.25
C SER A 37 -9.87 8.69 -3.00
N SER A 38 -9.11 7.69 -3.47
CA SER A 38 -9.65 6.50 -4.15
C SER A 38 -10.65 5.72 -3.28
N PHE A 39 -10.41 5.62 -1.96
CA PHE A 39 -11.33 4.94 -1.04
C PHE A 39 -12.56 5.79 -0.74
N LYS A 40 -12.43 7.12 -0.67
CA LYS A 40 -13.58 8.03 -0.52
C LYS A 40 -14.50 7.92 -1.74
N THR A 41 -13.94 7.93 -2.95
CA THR A 41 -14.70 7.71 -4.18
C THR A 41 -15.38 6.34 -4.18
N ALA A 42 -14.66 5.27 -3.84
CA ALA A 42 -15.23 3.92 -3.77
C ALA A 42 -16.36 3.81 -2.73
N ALA A 43 -16.20 4.47 -1.59
CA ALA A 43 -17.20 4.51 -0.53
C ALA A 43 -18.47 5.26 -0.96
N SER A 44 -18.32 6.39 -1.67
CA SER A 44 -19.44 7.11 -2.28
C SER A 44 -20.18 6.27 -3.30
N LEU A 45 -19.46 5.53 -4.16
CA LEU A 45 -20.06 4.64 -5.16
C LEU A 45 -20.79 3.44 -4.54
N GLN A 46 -20.29 2.92 -3.41
CA GLN A 46 -20.84 1.75 -2.73
C GLN A 46 -21.83 2.11 -1.61
N HIS A 47 -22.16 3.39 -1.43
CA HIS A 47 -23.00 3.89 -0.34
C HIS A 47 -22.57 3.37 1.04
N THR A 48 -21.26 3.34 1.29
CA THR A 48 -20.66 2.84 2.53
C THR A 48 -19.65 3.83 3.10
N SER A 49 -19.04 3.53 4.25
CA SER A 49 -17.99 4.36 4.81
C SER A 49 -16.64 4.11 4.11
N PRO A 50 -15.74 5.11 4.03
CA PRO A 50 -14.37 4.90 3.54
C PRO A 50 -13.61 3.78 4.24
N ALA A 51 -13.86 3.59 5.54
CA ALA A 51 -13.28 2.48 6.31
C ALA A 51 -13.75 1.11 5.81
N ASN A 52 -15.04 0.96 5.50
CA ASN A 52 -15.58 -0.28 4.95
C ASN A 52 -15.08 -0.53 3.53
N ALA A 53 -14.97 0.51 2.70
CA ALA A 53 -14.40 0.39 1.35
C ALA A 53 -12.92 -0.04 1.39
N LEU A 54 -12.13 0.51 2.33
CA LEU A 54 -10.76 0.09 2.58
C LEU A 54 -10.68 -1.38 3.01
N LEU A 55 -11.52 -1.79 3.96
CA LEU A 55 -11.57 -3.17 4.44
C LEU A 55 -11.93 -4.15 3.30
N GLY A 56 -12.85 -3.77 2.41
CA GLY A 56 -13.20 -4.57 1.23
C GLY A 56 -12.01 -4.78 0.29
N MET A 57 -11.25 -3.71 0.00
CA MET A 57 -10.03 -3.80 -0.80
C MET A 57 -8.97 -4.67 -0.13
N LEU A 58 -8.73 -4.48 1.18
CA LEU A 58 -7.81 -5.33 1.95
C LEU A 58 -8.23 -6.80 1.88
N SER A 59 -9.52 -7.09 2.07
CA SER A 59 -10.06 -8.45 2.06
C SER A 59 -9.84 -9.13 0.71
N LYS A 60 -10.06 -8.41 -0.40
CA LYS A 60 -9.78 -8.90 -1.75
C LYS A 60 -8.32 -9.33 -1.91
N HIS A 61 -7.38 -8.52 -1.41
CA HIS A 61 -5.96 -8.80 -1.54
C HIS A 61 -5.48 -9.94 -0.62
N ILE A 62 -5.98 -10.04 0.61
CA ILE A 62 -5.64 -11.13 1.53
C ILE A 62 -6.10 -12.49 1.01
N VAL A 63 -7.31 -12.58 0.45
CA VAL A 63 -7.85 -13.85 -0.09
C VAL A 63 -7.13 -14.27 -1.38
N SER A 64 -6.44 -13.33 -2.05
CA SER A 64 -5.68 -13.59 -3.28
C SER A 64 -4.20 -13.95 -3.04
N LEU A 65 -3.78 -14.08 -1.78
CA LEU A 65 -2.45 -14.57 -1.37
C LEU A 65 -2.47 -16.10 -1.17
#